data_AF-A0A660UI88-F1
#
_entry.id   AF-A0A660UI88-F1
#
_cell.length_a   1.000
_cell.length_b   1.000
_cell.length_c   1.000
_cell.angle_alpha   90.00
_cell.angle_beta   90.00
_cell.angle_gamma   90.00
#
_symmetry.space_group_name_H-M   'P 1'
#
loop_
_entity.id
_entity.type
_entity.pdbx_description
1 polymer ?
#
loop_
_entity_poly.entity_id
_entity_poly.type
_entity_poly.pdbx_seq_one_letter_code
_entity_poly.pdbx_strand_id
1 'polypeptide(L)'
;FTLLGLIGLRNPVREGEKEAISRCRNAGIKVIMMSDDDPEFARELASSIGLTPAKAGSLTEEDVSGMSSEQLEEHIAHTSLYISLAPHTKEKVIRRLQGEGRVAYMTVKHDSLPAMKAADLGVTSAISGSDLLVEESAAALKDGGFVGFVRLLEWIRSAFLTCISSARWLICCRVGEGLTMLLALGIAALISEEYWAPMSLRQVIWLQLWGLMLPALGFIQIRQLPIEYVRVERIKLVGADSALKGAVMALTALLGGALTMELSRYDEMLEGRFKATVVTILLISQLIFALRSQLGGGGLGELISNKALLPLAGLGLAAHICGLYLKPISSLLGFAPLGVEWIWISILCLAPFLPLG
;
A
#
# COMPACT_ATOMS: atom_id res chain seq x y z
N PHE A 1 31.28 3.53 59.40
CA PHE A 1 31.14 2.76 58.15
C PHE A 1 32.47 2.76 57.42
N THR A 2 32.86 1.64 56.80
CA THR A 2 34.05 1.54 55.94
C THR A 2 33.58 1.27 54.52
N LEU A 3 33.88 2.18 53.58
CA LEU A 3 33.54 2.00 52.18
C LEU A 3 34.39 0.87 51.59
N LEU A 4 33.74 -0.19 51.08
CA LEU A 4 34.42 -1.34 50.48
C LEU A 4 34.72 -1.16 48.99
N GLY A 5 33.97 -0.29 48.29
CA GLY A 5 34.14 -0.02 46.85
C GLY A 5 32.88 0.53 46.20
N LEU A 6 32.96 0.81 44.90
CA LEU A 6 31.87 1.30 44.05
C LEU A 6 31.69 0.37 42.84
N ILE A 7 30.45 0.09 42.47
CA ILE A 7 30.09 -0.64 41.24
C ILE A 7 29.18 0.27 40.42
N GLY A 8 29.55 0.53 39.17
CA GLY A 8 28.72 1.21 38.19
C GLY A 8 28.06 0.21 37.25
N LEU A 9 26.74 0.30 37.10
CA LEU A 9 25.98 -0.49 36.13
C LEU A 9 25.52 0.45 35.00
N ARG A 10 25.64 0.00 33.75
CA ARG A 10 25.21 0.75 32.56
C ARG A 10 24.28 -0.13 31.72
N ASN A 11 23.13 0.41 31.33
CA ASN A 11 22.30 -0.23 30.31
C ASN A 11 22.98 -0.06 28.95
N PRO A 12 23.31 -1.15 28.25
CA PRO A 12 23.93 -1.06 26.94
C PRO A 12 22.92 -0.55 25.90
N VAL A 13 23.43 0.21 24.93
CA VAL A 13 22.67 0.56 23.72
C VAL A 13 22.32 -0.73 22.99
N ARG A 14 21.07 -0.88 22.55
CA ARG A 14 20.65 -2.07 21.80
C ARG A 14 21.30 -2.07 20.42
N GLU A 15 21.63 -3.25 19.93
CA GLU A 15 22.15 -3.42 18.58
C GLU A 15 21.18 -2.86 17.53
N GLY A 16 21.72 -2.16 16.52
CA GLY A 16 20.94 -1.60 15.41
C GLY A 16 20.27 -0.26 15.65
N GLU A 17 20.28 0.32 16.86
CA GLU A 17 19.62 1.61 17.12
C GLU A 17 20.22 2.76 16.30
N LYS A 18 21.55 2.83 16.23
CA LYS A 18 22.25 3.85 15.43
C LYS A 18 21.92 3.76 13.95
N GLU A 19 21.84 2.53 13.42
CA GLU A 19 21.45 2.30 12.03
C GLU A 19 19.99 2.68 11.80
N ALA A 20 19.08 2.30 12.70
CA ALA A 20 17.66 2.65 12.65
C ALA A 20 17.45 4.17 12.64
N ILE A 21 18.17 4.92 13.48
CA ILE A 21 18.13 6.39 13.49
C ILE A 21 18.62 6.96 12.16
N SER A 22 19.73 6.43 11.63
CA SER A 22 20.27 6.86 10.35
C SER A 22 19.27 6.61 9.20
N ARG A 23 18.59 5.46 9.19
CA ARG A 23 17.58 5.12 8.18
C ARG A 23 16.38 6.06 8.25
N CYS A 24 15.87 6.34 9.45
CA CYS A 24 14.82 7.34 9.65
C CYS A 24 15.23 8.72 9.12
N ARG A 25 16.45 9.19 9.46
CA ARG A 25 16.95 10.48 8.98
C ARG A 25 17.08 10.53 7.46
N ASN A 26 17.62 9.48 6.84
CA ASN A 26 17.73 9.36 5.38
C ASN A 26 16.35 9.35 4.69
N ALA A 27 15.33 8.86 5.38
CA ALA A 27 13.95 8.90 4.91
C ALA A 27 13.22 10.23 5.17
N GLY A 28 13.89 11.23 5.75
CA GLY A 28 13.27 12.51 6.15
C GLY A 28 12.38 12.42 7.39
N ILE A 29 12.51 11.36 8.18
CA ILE A 29 11.80 11.18 9.45
C ILE A 29 12.65 11.78 10.56
N LYS A 30 12.11 12.80 11.24
CA LYS A 30 12.74 13.36 12.42
C LYS A 30 12.54 12.43 13.62
N VAL A 31 13.65 11.99 14.19
CA VAL A 31 13.65 11.19 15.43
C VAL A 31 13.82 12.12 16.62
N ILE A 32 12.99 11.92 17.64
CA ILE A 32 13.01 12.68 18.89
C ILE A 32 13.07 11.66 20.04
N MET A 33 13.99 11.87 20.97
CA MET A 33 14.05 11.12 22.22
C MET A 33 13.47 11.98 23.35
N MET A 34 12.54 11.40 24.11
CA MET A 34 12.07 11.93 25.38
C MET A 34 12.57 10.98 26.47
N SER A 35 13.63 11.39 27.19
CA SER A 35 14.24 10.59 28.26
C SER A 35 13.80 11.13 29.61
N ASP A 36 13.61 10.24 30.59
CA ASP A 36 13.43 10.62 32.00
C ASP A 36 14.68 10.28 32.83
N ASP A 37 15.80 9.97 32.16
CA ASP A 37 17.08 9.74 32.81
C ASP A 37 17.76 11.07 33.16
N ASP A 38 18.87 10.99 33.90
CA ASP A 38 19.70 12.15 34.21
C ASP A 38 20.13 12.91 32.93
N PRO A 39 20.14 14.25 32.94
CA PRO A 39 20.48 15.03 31.76
C PRO A 39 21.85 14.77 31.15
N GLU A 40 22.87 14.44 31.95
CA GLU A 40 24.19 14.11 31.43
C GLU A 40 24.16 12.78 30.69
N PHE A 41 23.53 11.77 31.30
CA PHE A 41 23.38 10.44 30.70
C PHE A 41 22.54 10.49 29.42
N ALA A 42 21.43 11.21 29.42
CA ALA A 42 20.55 11.33 28.26
C ALA A 42 21.27 11.99 27.06
N ARG A 43 22.10 13.01 27.31
CA ARG A 43 22.91 13.66 26.26
C ARG A 43 24.02 12.74 25.75
N GLU A 44 24.70 12.01 26.63
CA GLU A 44 25.71 11.03 26.23
C GLU A 44 25.08 9.93 25.36
N LEU A 45 23.94 9.39 25.80
CA LEU A 45 23.20 8.37 25.07
C LEU A 45 22.77 8.88 23.69
N ALA A 46 22.12 10.05 23.62
CA ALA A 46 21.69 10.68 22.37
C ALA A 46 22.84 10.85 21.36
N SER A 47 24.00 11.29 21.84
CA SER A 47 25.21 11.43 21.03
C SER A 47 25.73 10.07 20.56
N SER A 48 25.78 9.07 21.45
CA SER A 48 26.32 7.73 21.15
C SER A 48 25.50 6.98 20.09
N ILE A 49 24.18 7.15 20.09
CA ILE A 49 23.26 6.56 19.10
C ILE A 49 23.13 7.41 17.82
N GLY A 50 23.81 8.57 17.77
CA GLY A 50 23.81 9.46 16.61
C GLY A 50 22.52 10.28 16.43
N LEU A 51 21.69 10.40 17.47
CA LEU A 51 20.46 11.20 17.46
C LEU A 51 20.77 12.69 17.30
N THR A 52 21.69 13.19 18.11
CA THR A 52 22.13 14.59 18.12
C THR A 52 23.66 14.70 18.16
N PRO A 53 24.26 15.77 17.62
CA PRO A 53 25.63 16.12 17.93
C PRO A 53 25.84 16.27 19.44
N ALA A 54 27.05 15.95 19.95
CA ALA A 54 27.37 16.02 21.38
C ALA A 54 27.11 17.39 22.06
N LYS A 55 27.02 18.47 21.29
CA LYS A 55 26.75 19.85 21.76
C LYS A 55 25.40 20.40 21.32
N ALA A 56 24.52 19.58 20.75
CA ALA A 56 23.20 20.04 20.34
C ALA A 56 22.33 20.38 21.56
N GLY A 57 21.40 21.32 21.38
CA GLY A 57 20.45 21.70 22.41
C GLY A 57 19.55 20.53 22.84
N SER A 58 19.29 20.46 24.14
CA SER A 58 18.29 19.61 24.78
C SER A 58 17.33 20.51 25.55
N LEU A 59 16.04 20.17 25.59
CA LEU A 59 15.07 20.92 26.39
C LEU A 59 14.66 20.11 27.62
N THR A 60 14.61 20.78 28.76
CA THR A 60 14.13 20.25 30.05
C THR A 60 12.70 20.72 30.32
N GLU A 61 12.09 20.21 31.39
CA GLU A 61 10.75 20.66 31.82
C GLU A 61 10.69 22.18 32.08
N GLU A 62 11.72 22.74 32.72
CA GLU A 62 11.79 24.18 33.02
C GLU A 62 11.84 25.00 31.73
N ASP A 63 12.59 24.52 30.73
CA ASP A 63 12.67 25.17 29.42
C ASP A 63 11.32 25.16 28.71
N VAL A 64 10.64 24.01 28.65
CA VAL A 64 9.39 23.86 27.88
C VAL A 64 8.19 24.51 28.59
N SER A 65 8.15 24.46 29.92
CA SER A 65 7.07 25.06 30.71
C SER A 65 7.11 26.59 30.70
N GLY A 66 8.31 27.19 30.63
CA GLY A 66 8.51 28.63 30.52
C GLY A 66 8.24 29.22 29.12
N MET A 67 8.19 28.38 28.08
CA MET A 67 7.97 28.82 26.70
C MET A 67 6.50 29.10 26.37
N SER A 68 6.27 30.20 25.64
CA SER A 68 4.99 30.44 24.94
C SER A 68 4.76 29.39 23.84
N SER A 69 3.53 29.32 23.33
CA SER A 69 3.17 28.39 22.24
C SER A 69 3.94 28.66 20.94
N GLU A 70 4.30 29.93 20.69
CA GLU A 70 5.09 30.37 19.54
C GLU A 70 6.57 30.03 19.73
N GLN A 71 7.13 30.31 20.92
CA GLN A 71 8.52 29.95 21.24
C GLN A 71 8.73 28.44 21.16
N LEU A 72 7.77 27.66 21.69
CA LEU A 72 7.84 26.21 21.65
C LEU A 72 7.81 25.68 20.20
N GLU A 73 7.08 26.33 19.29
CA GLU A 73 7.06 25.94 17.86
C GLU A 73 8.42 26.11 17.21
N GLU A 74 9.05 27.26 17.41
CA GLU A 74 10.37 27.57 16.86
C GLU A 74 11.44 26.58 17.36
N HIS A 75 11.39 26.26 18.65
CA HIS A 75 12.33 25.32 19.26
C HIS A 75 12.04 23.85 18.89
N ILE A 76 10.77 23.47 18.74
CA ILE A 76 10.39 22.10 18.40
C ILE A 76 11.03 21.68 17.09
N ALA A 77 11.05 22.53 16.07
CA ALA A 77 11.61 22.22 14.74
C ALA A 77 13.09 21.78 14.78
N HIS A 78 13.87 22.28 15.74
CA HIS A 78 15.31 22.01 15.85
C HIS A 78 15.70 21.07 17.00
N THR A 79 14.77 20.75 17.90
CA THR A 79 15.05 19.92 19.08
C THR A 79 14.75 18.44 18.81
N SER A 80 15.70 17.58 19.16
CA SER A 80 15.59 16.12 19.07
C SER A 80 15.76 15.41 20.42
N LEU A 81 16.02 16.15 21.51
CA LEU A 81 16.20 15.60 22.85
C LEU A 81 15.41 16.41 23.87
N TYR A 82 14.47 15.75 24.54
CA TYR A 82 13.74 16.27 25.70
C TYR A 82 14.07 15.42 26.93
N ILE A 83 14.23 16.07 28.08
CA ILE A 83 14.75 15.45 29.30
C ILE A 83 13.83 15.76 30.49
N SER A 84 13.43 14.72 31.21
CA SER A 84 12.66 14.79 32.47
C SER A 84 11.37 15.59 32.37
N LEU A 85 10.63 15.44 31.26
CA LEU A 85 9.35 16.12 31.05
C LEU A 85 8.25 15.53 31.92
N ALA A 86 7.38 16.40 32.46
CA ALA A 86 6.15 15.99 33.11
C ALA A 86 5.16 15.38 32.08
N PRO A 87 4.25 14.47 32.49
CA PRO A 87 3.28 13.85 31.59
C PRO A 87 2.48 14.83 30.72
N HIS A 88 1.96 15.90 31.33
CA HIS A 88 1.22 16.95 30.63
C HIS A 88 2.09 17.70 29.62
N THR A 89 3.37 17.90 29.93
CA THR A 89 4.33 18.58 29.05
C THR A 89 4.73 17.70 27.88
N LYS A 90 4.91 16.38 28.09
CA LYS A 90 5.07 15.39 27.00
C LYS A 90 3.89 15.47 26.02
N GLU A 91 2.67 15.49 26.53
CA GLU A 91 1.46 15.62 25.71
C GLU A 91 1.43 16.95 24.93
N LYS A 92 1.74 18.08 25.58
CA LYS A 92 1.84 19.41 24.94
C LYS A 92 2.83 19.40 23.77
N VAL A 93 4.01 18.81 23.96
CA VAL A 93 5.04 18.69 22.91
C VAL A 93 4.53 17.83 21.75
N ILE A 94 3.90 16.68 22.02
CA ILE A 94 3.34 15.81 20.97
C ILE A 94 2.26 16.53 20.16
N ARG A 95 1.32 17.21 20.82
CA ARG A 95 0.27 17.99 20.14
C ARG A 95 0.83 19.09 19.27
N ARG A 96 1.94 19.71 19.70
CA ARG A 96 2.59 20.76 18.92
C ARG A 96 3.32 20.19 17.70
N LEU A 97 4.01 19.06 17.86
CA LEU A 97 4.62 18.32 16.75
C LEU A 97 3.58 17.86 15.70
N GLN A 98 2.35 17.54 16.12
CA GLN A 98 1.26 17.21 15.19
C GLN A 98 0.88 18.39 14.28
N GLY A 99 1.14 19.63 14.70
CA GLY A 99 0.95 20.81 13.86
C GLY A 99 1.94 20.88 12.68
N GLU A 100 3.13 20.29 12.82
CA GLU A 100 4.17 20.28 11.78
C GLU A 100 4.06 19.07 10.84
N GLY A 101 3.42 17.98 11.28
CA GLY A 101 3.32 16.76 10.51
C GLY A 101 2.68 15.61 11.30
N ARG A 102 2.83 14.38 10.81
CA ARG A 102 2.32 13.20 11.50
C ARG A 102 3.32 12.70 12.54
N VAL A 103 2.85 12.39 13.73
CA VAL A 103 3.64 11.95 14.88
C VAL A 103 3.32 10.51 15.23
N ALA A 104 4.35 9.67 15.25
CA ALA A 104 4.28 8.33 15.81
C ALA A 104 5.08 8.32 17.13
N TYR A 105 4.49 7.79 18.20
CA TYR A 105 5.07 7.81 19.53
C TYR A 105 5.13 6.40 20.12
N MET A 106 6.32 5.99 20.55
CA MET A 106 6.54 4.71 21.22
C MET A 106 6.86 4.93 22.69
N THR A 107 6.14 4.26 23.59
CA THR A 107 6.46 4.25 25.02
C THR A 107 6.15 2.91 25.66
N VAL A 108 6.84 2.61 26.76
CA VAL A 108 6.54 1.50 27.67
C VAL A 108 6.15 2.00 29.06
N LYS A 109 6.18 3.31 29.28
CA LYS A 109 5.90 3.93 30.58
C LYS A 109 4.46 4.41 30.64
N HIS A 110 3.77 4.03 31.71
CA HIS A 110 2.36 4.33 31.92
C HIS A 110 2.07 5.84 31.98
N ASP A 111 2.97 6.62 32.58
CA ASP A 111 2.89 8.08 32.67
C ASP A 111 2.81 8.77 31.30
N SER A 112 3.29 8.10 30.25
CA SER A 112 3.35 8.60 28.89
C SER A 112 2.11 8.22 28.06
N LEU A 113 1.11 7.59 28.68
CA LEU A 113 -0.16 7.24 28.04
C LEU A 113 -0.88 8.46 27.42
N PRO A 114 -1.00 9.63 28.08
CA PRO A 114 -1.65 10.80 27.47
C PRO A 114 -0.94 11.28 26.20
N ALA A 115 0.40 11.31 26.22
CA ALA A 115 1.22 11.64 25.06
C ALA A 115 1.08 10.60 23.94
N MET A 116 1.02 9.31 24.28
CA MET A 116 0.79 8.22 23.32
C MET A 116 -0.58 8.33 22.66
N LYS A 117 -1.64 8.64 23.44
CA LYS A 117 -2.99 8.86 22.92
C LYS A 117 -3.11 10.12 22.08
N ALA A 118 -2.31 11.14 22.37
CA ALA A 118 -2.28 12.37 21.58
C ALA A 118 -1.67 12.14 20.20
N ALA A 119 -0.64 11.29 20.07
CA ALA A 119 0.04 11.01 18.81
C ALA A 119 -0.87 10.36 17.74
N ASP A 120 -0.55 10.56 16.46
CA ASP A 120 -1.32 9.96 15.34
C ASP A 120 -1.15 8.43 15.30
N LEU A 121 -0.04 7.92 15.82
CA LEU A 121 0.23 6.49 15.96
C LEU A 121 0.94 6.21 17.30
N GLY A 122 0.17 5.75 18.29
CA GLY A 122 0.69 5.28 19.57
C GLY A 122 1.09 3.81 19.53
N VAL A 123 2.34 3.50 19.92
CA VAL A 123 2.89 2.14 19.90
C VAL A 123 3.51 1.79 21.24
N THR A 124 3.39 0.54 21.66
CA THR A 124 4.06 0.05 22.87
C THR A 124 4.77 -1.29 22.62
N SER A 125 5.47 -1.79 23.64
CA SER A 125 5.97 -3.17 23.65
C SER A 125 4.93 -4.08 24.28
N ALA A 126 4.64 -5.21 23.63
CA ALA A 126 3.73 -6.22 24.17
C ALA A 126 4.29 -6.94 25.43
N ILE A 127 5.60 -6.88 25.65
CA ILE A 127 6.26 -7.55 26.77
C ILE A 127 6.57 -6.56 27.90
N SER A 128 7.06 -5.36 27.55
CA SER A 128 7.51 -4.37 28.54
C SER A 128 6.49 -3.29 28.85
N GLY A 129 5.46 -3.11 28.02
CA GLY A 129 4.37 -2.17 28.29
C GLY A 129 3.39 -2.74 29.30
N SER A 130 2.81 -1.88 30.14
CA SER A 130 1.69 -2.27 31.01
C SER A 130 0.46 -2.67 30.19
N ASP A 131 -0.41 -3.52 30.73
CA ASP A 131 -1.65 -3.94 30.06
C ASP A 131 -2.47 -2.76 29.52
N LEU A 132 -2.61 -1.68 30.30
CA LEU A 132 -3.30 -0.48 29.86
C LEU A 132 -2.67 0.17 28.62
N LEU A 133 -1.33 0.16 28.51
CA LEU A 133 -0.67 0.70 27.31
C LEU A 133 -0.91 -0.18 26.10
N VAL A 134 -0.93 -1.51 26.29
CA VAL A 134 -1.18 -2.46 25.21
C VAL A 134 -2.61 -2.28 24.68
N GLU A 135 -3.59 -2.21 25.58
CA GLU A 135 -5.01 -2.00 25.23
C GLU A 135 -5.26 -0.67 24.52
N GLU A 136 -4.55 0.39 24.90
CA GLU A 136 -4.74 1.73 24.35
C GLU A 136 -3.83 2.05 23.15
N SER A 137 -2.87 1.17 22.84
CA SER A 137 -1.96 1.35 21.71
C SER A 137 -2.61 0.94 20.40
N ALA A 138 -2.27 1.63 19.31
CA ALA A 138 -2.65 1.21 17.97
C ALA A 138 -1.90 -0.05 17.53
N ALA A 139 -0.71 -0.29 18.08
CA ALA A 139 0.07 -1.50 17.87
C ALA A 139 0.96 -1.82 19.07
N ALA A 140 1.09 -3.12 19.37
CA ALA A 140 2.01 -3.62 20.38
C ALA A 140 3.09 -4.50 19.73
N LEU A 141 4.36 -4.11 19.90
CA LEU A 141 5.52 -4.79 19.33
C LEU A 141 5.96 -5.94 20.23
N LYS A 142 6.00 -7.16 19.68
CA LYS A 142 6.51 -8.34 20.39
C LYS A 142 7.96 -8.14 20.86
N ASP A 143 8.86 -7.81 19.94
CA ASP A 143 10.30 -7.69 20.26
C ASP A 143 10.70 -6.32 20.82
N GLY A 144 9.74 -5.39 20.96
CA GLY A 144 9.94 -4.05 21.51
C GLY A 144 11.05 -3.21 20.84
N GLY A 145 11.35 -2.06 21.44
CA GLY A 145 12.51 -1.23 21.09
C GLY A 145 12.40 -0.45 19.77
N PHE A 146 13.33 0.49 19.59
CA PHE A 146 13.29 1.42 18.47
C PHE A 146 13.49 0.73 17.12
N VAL A 147 14.34 -0.30 17.04
CA VAL A 147 14.54 -1.07 15.80
C VAL A 147 13.26 -1.76 15.35
N GLY A 148 12.51 -2.36 16.28
CA GLY A 148 11.20 -2.96 15.99
C GLY A 148 10.18 -1.93 15.53
N PHE A 149 10.21 -0.75 16.14
CA PHE A 149 9.35 0.38 15.75
C PHE A 149 9.66 0.88 14.34
N VAL A 150 10.93 1.01 13.98
CA VAL A 150 11.34 1.35 12.61
C VAL A 150 10.85 0.28 11.62
N ARG A 151 10.99 -1.02 11.95
CA ARG A 151 10.44 -2.12 11.12
C ARG A 151 8.92 -2.02 10.91
N LEU A 152 8.18 -1.61 11.95
CA LEU A 152 6.74 -1.37 11.84
C LEU A 152 6.44 -0.23 10.85
N LEU A 153 7.21 0.86 10.88
CA LEU A 153 7.02 1.99 9.96
C LEU A 153 7.24 1.60 8.49
N GLU A 154 8.25 0.78 8.18
CA GLU A 154 8.47 0.28 6.80
C GLU A 154 7.37 -0.68 6.38
N TRP A 155 6.87 -1.51 7.30
CA TRP A 155 5.73 -2.38 7.01
C TRP A 155 4.46 -1.57 6.71
N ILE A 156 4.11 -0.59 7.55
CA ILE A 156 2.95 0.30 7.34
C ILE A 156 3.06 1.02 6.00
N ARG A 157 4.24 1.55 5.68
CA ARG A 157 4.49 2.24 4.42
C ARG A 157 4.35 1.30 3.22
N SER A 158 4.91 0.10 3.31
CA SER A 158 4.81 -0.91 2.25
C SER A 158 3.36 -1.36 2.04
N ALA A 159 2.62 -1.57 3.13
CA ALA A 159 1.20 -1.89 3.11
C ALA A 159 0.39 -0.79 2.43
N PHE A 160 0.62 0.47 2.81
CA PHE A 160 -0.05 1.62 2.22
C PHE A 160 0.20 1.73 0.71
N LEU A 161 1.46 1.61 0.28
CA LEU A 161 1.80 1.65 -1.15
C LEU A 161 1.17 0.49 -1.92
N THR A 162 1.11 -0.70 -1.32
CA THR A 162 0.46 -1.89 -1.91
C THR A 162 -1.05 -1.69 -2.06
N CYS A 163 -1.70 -1.10 -1.06
CA CYS A 163 -3.11 -0.72 -1.11
C CYS A 163 -3.40 0.31 -2.19
N ILE A 164 -2.52 1.31 -2.35
CA ILE A 164 -2.65 2.30 -3.42
C ILE A 164 -2.50 1.65 -4.80
N SER A 165 -1.51 0.78 -4.99
CA SER A 165 -1.34 0.08 -6.28
C SER A 165 -2.51 -0.82 -6.61
N SER A 166 -3.03 -1.58 -5.64
CA SER A 166 -4.17 -2.46 -5.85
C SER A 166 -5.44 -1.65 -6.13
N ALA A 167 -5.68 -0.56 -5.41
CA ALA A 167 -6.82 0.33 -5.66
C ALA A 167 -6.77 0.95 -7.07
N ARG A 168 -5.60 1.43 -7.51
CA ARG A 168 -5.41 1.95 -8.88
C ARG A 168 -5.72 0.90 -9.92
N TRP A 169 -5.21 -0.32 -9.76
CA TRP A 169 -5.51 -1.43 -10.66
C TRP A 169 -7.01 -1.74 -10.70
N LEU A 170 -7.66 -1.88 -9.54
CA LEU A 170 -9.11 -2.13 -9.46
C LEU A 170 -9.93 -1.05 -10.18
N ILE A 171 -9.55 0.22 -10.02
CA ILE A 171 -10.21 1.35 -10.69
C ILE A 171 -9.98 1.28 -12.21
N CYS A 172 -8.77 1.01 -12.69
CA CYS A 172 -8.50 0.84 -14.12
C CYS A 172 -9.41 -0.24 -14.72
N CYS A 173 -9.57 -1.35 -14.00
CA CYS A 173 -10.44 -2.44 -14.42
C CYS A 173 -11.91 -2.00 -14.49
N ARG A 174 -12.41 -1.29 -13.47
CA ARG A 174 -13.78 -0.73 -13.48
C ARG A 174 -14.02 0.21 -14.64
N VAL A 175 -13.06 1.11 -14.88
CA VAL A 175 -13.17 2.09 -15.96
C VAL A 175 -13.21 1.36 -17.30
N GLY A 176 -12.35 0.36 -17.52
CA GLY A 176 -12.39 -0.37 -18.79
C GLY A 176 -13.65 -1.21 -18.98
N GLU A 177 -14.15 -1.88 -17.95
CA GLU A 177 -15.44 -2.60 -18.03
C GLU A 177 -16.61 -1.64 -18.30
N GLY A 178 -16.67 -0.53 -17.56
CA GLY A 178 -17.70 0.49 -17.72
C GLY A 178 -17.65 1.14 -19.10
N LEU A 179 -16.46 1.52 -19.57
CA LEU A 179 -16.26 2.05 -20.92
C LEU A 179 -16.61 1.02 -21.99
N THR A 180 -16.31 -0.26 -21.79
CA THR A 180 -16.71 -1.33 -22.72
C THR A 180 -18.22 -1.34 -22.87
N MET A 181 -18.97 -1.31 -21.75
CA MET A 181 -20.44 -1.28 -21.82
C MET A 181 -20.97 0.01 -22.44
N LEU A 182 -20.45 1.17 -22.02
CA LEU A 182 -20.92 2.48 -22.48
C LEU A 182 -20.64 2.71 -23.96
N LEU A 183 -19.41 2.45 -24.42
CA LEU A 183 -19.03 2.64 -25.82
C LEU A 183 -19.82 1.70 -26.73
N ALA A 184 -20.00 0.45 -26.31
CA ALA A 184 -20.68 -0.52 -27.15
C ALA A 184 -22.19 -0.23 -27.24
N LEU A 185 -22.83 0.23 -26.15
CA LEU A 185 -24.19 0.78 -26.20
C LEU A 185 -24.29 2.04 -27.07
N GLY A 186 -23.29 2.94 -26.98
CA GLY A 186 -23.24 4.15 -27.81
C GLY A 186 -23.14 3.83 -29.30
N ILE A 187 -22.28 2.87 -29.67
CA ILE A 187 -22.13 2.38 -31.05
C ILE A 187 -23.45 1.75 -31.52
N ALA A 188 -24.08 0.92 -30.71
CA ALA A 188 -25.37 0.31 -31.00
C ALA A 188 -26.46 1.35 -31.34
N ALA A 189 -26.56 2.37 -30.49
CA ALA A 189 -27.54 3.44 -30.66
C ALA A 189 -27.31 4.25 -31.95
N LEU A 190 -26.07 4.38 -32.40
CA LEU A 190 -25.72 5.09 -33.64
C LEU A 190 -26.03 4.27 -34.90
N ILE A 191 -25.82 2.94 -34.85
CA ILE A 191 -25.93 2.06 -36.02
C ILE A 191 -27.36 1.51 -36.18
N SER A 192 -28.24 1.64 -35.17
CA SER A 192 -29.63 1.17 -35.20
C SER A 192 -29.79 -0.32 -35.51
N GLU A 193 -28.76 -1.13 -35.22
CA GLU A 193 -28.79 -2.58 -35.37
C GLU A 193 -29.25 -3.26 -34.07
N GLU A 194 -29.79 -4.48 -34.20
CA GLU A 194 -30.14 -5.32 -33.06
C GLU A 194 -28.86 -5.66 -32.28
N TYR A 195 -28.77 -5.13 -31.07
CA TYR A 195 -27.52 -5.10 -30.33
C TYR A 195 -27.54 -6.03 -29.12
N TRP A 196 -26.53 -6.90 -29.03
CA TRP A 196 -26.27 -7.68 -27.82
C TRP A 196 -25.33 -6.89 -26.91
N ALA A 197 -25.68 -6.79 -25.63
CA ALA A 197 -24.76 -6.26 -24.64
C ALA A 197 -23.40 -6.99 -24.70
N PRO A 198 -22.26 -6.28 -24.61
CA PRO A 198 -20.92 -6.86 -24.79
C PRO A 198 -20.61 -7.95 -23.76
N MET A 199 -21.30 -7.90 -22.63
CA MET A 199 -21.29 -8.92 -21.59
C MET A 199 -22.61 -8.88 -20.82
N SER A 200 -23.04 -10.06 -20.35
CA SER A 200 -24.19 -10.22 -19.46
C SER A 200 -23.79 -10.06 -17.98
N LEU A 201 -24.77 -9.86 -17.10
CA LEU A 201 -24.53 -9.80 -15.64
C LEU A 201 -23.76 -11.03 -15.12
N ARG A 202 -24.07 -12.22 -15.64
CA ARG A 202 -23.41 -13.49 -15.30
C ARG A 202 -21.91 -13.44 -15.59
N GLN A 203 -21.55 -12.85 -16.72
CA GLN A 203 -20.17 -12.73 -17.20
C GLN A 203 -19.42 -11.60 -16.49
N VAL A 204 -20.11 -10.52 -16.12
CA VAL A 204 -19.55 -9.51 -15.21
C VAL A 204 -19.19 -10.15 -13.87
N ILE A 205 -20.10 -10.92 -13.26
CA ILE A 205 -19.80 -11.62 -11.99
C ILE A 205 -18.63 -12.59 -12.16
N TRP A 206 -18.54 -13.29 -13.30
CA TRP A 206 -17.41 -14.16 -13.60
C TRP A 206 -16.07 -13.42 -13.66
N LEU A 207 -16.03 -12.27 -14.37
CA LEU A 207 -14.87 -11.38 -14.41
C LEU A 207 -14.49 -10.90 -13.01
N GLN A 208 -15.47 -10.50 -12.22
CA GLN A 208 -15.25 -10.05 -10.85
C GLN A 208 -14.55 -11.10 -9.99
N LEU A 209 -15.00 -12.33 -10.08
CA LEU A 209 -14.47 -13.43 -9.28
C LEU A 209 -13.04 -13.78 -9.69
N TRP A 210 -12.83 -14.07 -10.98
CA TRP A 210 -11.57 -14.66 -11.46
C TRP A 210 -10.54 -13.64 -11.95
N GLY A 211 -11.00 -12.53 -12.53
CA GLY A 211 -10.15 -11.45 -13.04
C GLY A 211 -9.76 -10.43 -11.97
N LEU A 212 -10.54 -10.30 -10.89
CA LEU A 212 -10.30 -9.27 -9.86
C LEU A 212 -10.13 -9.82 -8.44
N MET A 213 -11.13 -10.48 -7.87
CA MET A 213 -11.09 -10.88 -6.46
C MET A 213 -9.93 -11.83 -6.17
N LEU A 214 -9.71 -12.79 -7.06
CA LEU A 214 -8.64 -13.77 -6.88
C LEU A 214 -7.23 -13.12 -6.97
N PRO A 215 -6.87 -12.35 -8.02
CA PRO A 215 -5.60 -11.61 -8.03
C PRO A 215 -5.48 -10.58 -6.91
N ALA A 216 -6.58 -9.99 -6.42
CA ALA A 216 -6.54 -9.05 -5.29
C ALA A 216 -5.93 -9.69 -4.02
N LEU A 217 -6.13 -11.00 -3.81
CA LEU A 217 -5.48 -11.74 -2.72
C LEU A 217 -3.95 -11.77 -2.85
N GLY A 218 -3.41 -11.69 -4.08
CA GLY A 218 -1.98 -11.63 -4.34
C GLY A 218 -1.32 -10.33 -3.85
N PHE A 219 -2.10 -9.25 -3.72
CA PHE A 219 -1.64 -7.99 -3.13
C PHE A 219 -1.55 -8.03 -1.60
N ILE A 220 -2.08 -9.07 -0.94
CA ILE A 220 -1.90 -9.26 0.52
C ILE A 220 -0.42 -9.50 0.84
N GLN A 221 0.35 -10.07 -0.09
CA GLN A 221 1.78 -10.23 0.07
C GLN A 221 2.48 -8.88 -0.04
N ILE A 222 2.57 -8.18 1.09
CA ILE A 222 3.26 -6.89 1.20
C ILE A 222 4.76 -7.13 0.98
N ARG A 223 5.28 -6.60 -0.12
CA ARG A 223 6.73 -6.53 -0.35
C ARG A 223 7.31 -5.49 0.61
N GLN A 224 8.20 -5.91 1.51
CA GLN A 224 8.89 -4.96 2.39
C GLN A 224 9.83 -4.09 1.55
N LEU A 225 9.55 -2.80 1.53
CA LEU A 225 10.41 -1.79 0.94
C LEU A 225 11.24 -1.13 2.04
N PRO A 226 12.52 -0.83 1.81
CA PRO A 226 13.30 -0.04 2.76
C PRO A 226 12.64 1.33 2.97
N ILE A 227 12.82 1.91 4.16
CA ILE A 227 12.44 3.31 4.39
C ILE A 227 13.42 4.21 3.61
N GLU A 228 13.09 4.48 2.36
CA GLU A 228 13.71 5.53 1.55
C GLU A 228 12.80 6.75 1.50
N TYR A 229 13.39 7.93 1.32
CA TYR A 229 12.62 9.14 1.08
C TYR A 229 11.82 8.98 -0.22
N VAL A 230 10.50 8.83 -0.11
CA VAL A 230 9.59 9.04 -1.25
C VAL A 230 8.70 10.17 -0.82
N ARG A 231 8.75 11.26 -1.58
CA ARG A 231 7.78 12.33 -1.48
C ARG A 231 6.41 11.69 -1.72
N VAL A 232 5.61 11.59 -0.67
CA VAL A 232 4.21 11.20 -0.79
C VAL A 232 3.50 12.40 -1.41
N GLU A 233 3.69 12.60 -2.72
CA GLU A 233 2.83 13.50 -3.47
C GLU A 233 1.38 13.05 -3.29
N ARG A 234 0.41 13.97 -3.39
CA ARG A 234 -1.01 13.60 -3.30
C ARG A 234 -1.29 12.49 -4.28
N ILE A 235 -1.45 11.28 -3.76
CA ILE A 235 -1.65 10.09 -4.55
C ILE A 235 -3.05 10.20 -5.14
N LYS A 236 -3.13 10.63 -6.41
CA LYS A 236 -4.37 10.52 -7.17
C LYS A 236 -4.64 9.03 -7.40
N LEU A 237 -5.72 8.52 -6.81
CA LEU A 237 -6.21 7.16 -7.06
C LEU A 237 -6.78 7.05 -8.47
N VAL A 238 -7.48 8.10 -8.92
CA VAL A 238 -8.01 8.22 -10.29
C VAL A 238 -7.21 9.30 -11.01
N GLY A 239 -6.52 8.92 -12.07
CA GLY A 239 -5.76 9.83 -12.93
C GLY A 239 -6.01 9.55 -14.40
N ALA A 240 -5.47 10.42 -15.25
CA ALA A 240 -5.50 10.25 -16.70
C ALA A 240 -4.90 8.89 -17.13
N ASP A 241 -3.89 8.41 -16.41
CA ASP A 241 -3.30 7.09 -16.62
C ASP A 241 -4.32 5.94 -16.42
N SER A 242 -5.09 5.95 -15.33
CA SER A 242 -6.10 4.93 -15.07
C SER A 242 -7.23 4.94 -16.11
N ALA A 243 -7.62 6.14 -16.55
CA ALA A 243 -8.60 6.32 -17.61
C ALA A 243 -8.08 5.81 -18.96
N LEU A 244 -6.82 6.10 -19.31
CA LEU A 244 -6.18 5.65 -20.53
C LEU A 244 -6.06 4.12 -20.57
N LYS A 245 -5.57 3.50 -19.49
CA LYS A 245 -5.48 2.03 -19.36
C LYS A 245 -6.84 1.37 -19.48
N GLY A 246 -7.86 1.94 -18.83
CA GLY A 246 -9.24 1.49 -18.96
C GLY A 246 -9.76 1.62 -20.40
N ALA A 247 -9.50 2.75 -21.07
CA ALA A 247 -9.91 2.98 -22.45
C ALA A 247 -9.25 2.02 -23.43
N VAL A 248 -7.94 1.75 -23.30
CA VAL A 248 -7.23 0.74 -24.11
C VAL A 248 -7.85 -0.63 -23.91
N MET A 249 -8.14 -1.02 -22.66
CA MET A 249 -8.81 -2.29 -22.37
C MET A 249 -10.20 -2.38 -23.02
N ALA A 250 -10.99 -1.30 -22.97
CA ALA A 250 -12.30 -1.26 -23.62
C ALA A 250 -12.20 -1.34 -25.15
N LEU A 251 -11.32 -0.55 -25.77
CA LEU A 251 -11.15 -0.50 -27.22
C LEU A 251 -10.66 -1.84 -27.79
N THR A 252 -9.69 -2.47 -27.13
CA THR A 252 -9.19 -3.79 -27.53
C THR A 252 -10.26 -4.88 -27.39
N ALA A 253 -11.03 -4.87 -26.30
CA ALA A 253 -12.12 -5.83 -26.12
C ALA A 253 -13.20 -5.68 -27.18
N LEU A 254 -13.62 -4.44 -27.49
CA LEU A 254 -14.62 -4.17 -28.54
C LEU A 254 -14.09 -4.46 -29.94
N LEU A 255 -12.82 -4.14 -30.24
CA LEU A 255 -12.19 -4.50 -31.50
C LEU A 255 -12.13 -6.02 -31.68
N GLY A 256 -11.74 -6.76 -30.63
CA GLY A 256 -11.74 -8.21 -30.67
C GLY A 256 -13.15 -8.78 -30.88
N GLY A 257 -14.14 -8.22 -30.19
CA GLY A 257 -15.54 -8.57 -30.41
C GLY A 257 -16.00 -8.31 -31.86
N ALA A 258 -15.67 -7.16 -32.43
CA ALA A 258 -16.02 -6.81 -33.81
C ALA A 258 -15.37 -7.77 -34.84
N LEU A 259 -14.10 -8.15 -34.63
CA LEU A 259 -13.43 -9.16 -35.46
C LEU A 259 -14.13 -10.53 -35.37
N THR A 260 -14.56 -10.92 -34.17
CA THR A 260 -15.35 -12.14 -33.97
C THR A 260 -16.70 -12.07 -34.67
N MET A 261 -17.35 -10.89 -34.67
CA MET A 261 -18.62 -10.69 -35.36
C MET A 261 -18.48 -10.88 -36.86
N GLU A 262 -17.43 -10.31 -37.46
CA GLU A 262 -17.19 -10.42 -38.90
C GLU A 262 -16.87 -11.87 -39.30
N LEU A 263 -16.02 -12.56 -38.54
CA LEU A 263 -15.66 -13.94 -38.84
C LEU A 263 -16.85 -14.90 -38.67
N SER A 264 -17.63 -14.74 -37.60
CA SER A 264 -18.67 -15.70 -37.20
C SER A 264 -20.06 -15.27 -37.66
N ARG A 265 -20.17 -14.40 -38.68
CA ARG A 265 -21.42 -13.78 -39.13
C ARG A 265 -22.55 -14.78 -39.45
N TYR A 266 -22.19 -16.01 -39.85
CA TYR A 266 -23.13 -17.08 -40.19
C TYR A 266 -23.19 -18.21 -39.14
N ASP A 267 -22.51 -18.07 -38.00
CA ASP A 267 -22.51 -19.04 -36.91
C ASP A 267 -23.73 -18.79 -35.99
N GLU A 268 -24.51 -19.83 -35.71
CA GLU A 268 -25.63 -19.76 -34.76
C GLU A 268 -25.16 -19.41 -33.33
N MET A 269 -23.88 -19.66 -33.01
CA MET A 269 -23.27 -19.34 -31.72
C MET A 269 -22.61 -17.95 -31.67
N LEU A 270 -22.83 -17.09 -32.68
CA LEU A 270 -22.22 -15.76 -32.84
C LEU A 270 -22.24 -14.93 -31.55
N GLU A 271 -23.41 -14.79 -30.91
CA GLU A 271 -23.56 -14.00 -29.68
C GLU A 271 -22.67 -14.54 -28.55
N GLY A 272 -22.62 -15.87 -28.40
CA GLY A 272 -21.81 -16.54 -27.39
C GLY A 272 -20.30 -16.38 -27.65
N ARG A 273 -19.88 -16.41 -28.92
CA ARG A 273 -18.46 -16.23 -29.33
C ARG A 273 -18.02 -14.78 -29.15
N PHE A 274 -18.88 -13.84 -29.50
CA PHE A 274 -18.66 -12.40 -29.28
C PHE A 274 -18.44 -12.10 -27.79
N LYS A 275 -19.40 -12.50 -26.94
CA LYS A 275 -19.31 -12.28 -25.48
C LYS A 275 -18.11 -13.00 -24.86
N ALA A 276 -17.81 -14.23 -25.31
CA ALA A 276 -16.61 -14.94 -24.87
C ALA A 276 -15.34 -14.14 -25.21
N THR A 277 -15.21 -13.66 -26.45
CA THR A 277 -14.04 -12.89 -26.90
C THR A 277 -13.84 -11.62 -26.07
N VAL A 278 -14.89 -10.81 -25.91
CA VAL A 278 -14.85 -9.56 -25.14
C VAL A 278 -14.40 -9.84 -23.71
N VAL A 279 -15.04 -10.82 -23.05
CA VAL A 279 -14.73 -11.18 -21.66
C VAL A 279 -13.32 -11.74 -21.52
N THR A 280 -12.84 -12.55 -22.46
CA THR A 280 -11.47 -13.07 -22.45
C THR A 280 -10.43 -11.98 -22.55
N ILE A 281 -10.61 -11.00 -23.46
CA ILE A 281 -9.68 -9.88 -23.61
C ILE A 281 -9.66 -9.02 -22.34
N LEU A 282 -10.83 -8.72 -21.77
CA LEU A 282 -10.94 -8.00 -20.50
C LEU A 282 -10.21 -8.76 -19.39
N LEU A 283 -10.50 -10.04 -19.19
CA LEU A 283 -9.89 -10.84 -18.13
C LEU A 283 -8.37 -10.87 -18.24
N ILE A 284 -7.83 -11.19 -19.42
CA ILE A 284 -6.38 -11.26 -19.62
C ILE A 284 -5.73 -9.89 -19.41
N SER A 285 -6.35 -8.81 -19.89
CA SER A 285 -5.86 -7.44 -19.68
C SER A 285 -5.83 -7.05 -18.20
N GLN A 286 -6.88 -7.41 -17.44
CA GLN A 286 -6.95 -7.18 -16.00
C GLN A 286 -5.83 -7.94 -15.26
N LEU A 287 -5.57 -9.19 -15.62
CA LEU A 287 -4.49 -9.99 -15.04
C LEU A 287 -3.10 -9.40 -15.35
N ILE A 288 -2.86 -8.99 -16.60
CA ILE A 288 -1.59 -8.34 -16.99
C ILE A 288 -1.40 -7.05 -16.21
N PHE A 289 -2.43 -6.20 -16.11
CA PHE A 289 -2.35 -4.97 -15.33
C PHE A 289 -2.14 -5.23 -13.84
N ALA A 290 -2.72 -6.29 -13.27
CA ALA A 290 -2.46 -6.70 -11.89
C ALA A 290 -0.96 -6.97 -11.69
N LEU A 291 -0.37 -7.78 -12.58
CA LEU A 291 1.05 -8.14 -12.53
C LEU A 291 1.97 -6.92 -12.73
N ARG A 292 1.58 -5.95 -13.58
CA ARG A 292 2.34 -4.71 -13.81
C ARG A 292 2.20 -3.67 -12.69
N SER A 293 1.10 -3.69 -11.94
CA SER A 293 0.85 -2.74 -10.86
C SER A 293 1.65 -3.04 -9.59
N GLN A 294 2.50 -4.08 -9.59
CA GLN A 294 3.40 -4.39 -8.47
C GLN A 294 4.41 -3.25 -8.19
N LEU A 295 4.79 -3.11 -6.93
CA LEU A 295 5.81 -2.17 -6.48
C LEU A 295 7.19 -2.59 -7.01
N GLY A 296 7.79 -1.79 -7.91
CA GLY A 296 9.14 -2.07 -8.44
C GLY A 296 9.52 -1.35 -9.74
N GLY A 297 8.56 -0.99 -10.58
CA GLY A 297 8.84 -0.34 -11.87
C GLY A 297 8.75 -1.28 -13.07
N GLY A 298 7.53 -1.65 -13.46
CA GLY A 298 7.04 -1.86 -14.83
C GLY A 298 7.74 -2.85 -15.79
N GLY A 299 8.90 -3.40 -15.44
CA GLY A 299 9.73 -4.23 -16.30
C GLY A 299 9.31 -5.71 -16.30
N LEU A 300 9.62 -6.43 -17.38
CA LEU A 300 9.18 -7.81 -17.58
C LEU A 300 9.66 -8.79 -16.49
N GLY A 301 10.85 -8.57 -15.93
CA GLY A 301 11.39 -9.39 -14.83
C GLY A 301 10.63 -9.23 -13.51
N GLU A 302 9.91 -8.12 -13.32
CA GLU A 302 9.18 -7.85 -12.09
C GLU A 302 7.77 -8.42 -12.06
N LEU A 303 7.19 -8.76 -13.23
CA LEU A 303 5.88 -9.41 -13.30
C LEU A 303 5.86 -10.74 -12.53
N ILE A 304 7.01 -11.43 -12.46
CA ILE A 304 7.18 -12.74 -11.83
C ILE A 304 7.65 -12.60 -10.37
N SER A 305 7.90 -11.38 -9.89
CA SER A 305 8.50 -11.17 -8.57
C SER A 305 7.55 -11.52 -7.41
N ASN A 306 6.25 -11.27 -7.56
CA ASN A 306 5.24 -11.63 -6.57
C ASN A 306 4.85 -13.12 -6.67
N LYS A 307 5.39 -13.90 -5.73
CA LYS A 307 5.19 -15.35 -5.62
C LYS A 307 3.74 -15.76 -5.38
N ALA A 308 2.90 -14.89 -4.82
CA ALA A 308 1.48 -15.16 -4.61
C ALA A 308 0.61 -14.71 -5.79
N LEU A 309 0.88 -13.53 -6.37
CA LEU A 309 0.03 -12.97 -7.42
C LEU A 309 0.07 -13.78 -8.72
N LEU A 310 1.24 -14.28 -9.12
CA LEU A 310 1.39 -15.06 -10.35
C LEU A 310 0.56 -16.36 -10.36
N PRO A 311 0.64 -17.25 -9.35
CA PRO A 311 -0.20 -18.46 -9.34
C PRO A 311 -1.70 -18.13 -9.22
N LEU A 312 -2.08 -17.06 -8.52
CA LEU A 312 -3.48 -16.63 -8.44
C LEU A 312 -4.01 -16.11 -9.78
N ALA A 313 -3.22 -15.33 -10.52
CA ALA A 313 -3.53 -14.91 -11.87
C ALA A 313 -3.63 -16.12 -12.82
N GLY A 314 -2.70 -17.07 -12.71
CA GLY A 314 -2.73 -18.33 -13.46
C GLY A 314 -3.98 -19.17 -13.18
N LEU A 315 -4.40 -19.26 -11.91
CA LEU A 315 -5.64 -19.92 -11.52
C LEU A 315 -6.89 -19.22 -12.08
N GLY A 316 -6.90 -17.88 -12.09
CA GLY A 316 -7.96 -17.09 -12.73
C GLY A 316 -8.07 -17.36 -14.23
N LEU A 317 -6.94 -17.42 -14.93
CA LEU A 317 -6.90 -17.76 -16.36
C LEU A 317 -7.35 -19.20 -16.61
N ALA A 318 -6.86 -20.16 -15.82
CA ALA A 318 -7.26 -21.57 -15.92
C ALA A 318 -8.76 -21.76 -15.69
N ALA A 319 -9.31 -21.11 -14.67
CA ALA A 319 -10.74 -21.12 -14.41
C ALA A 319 -11.52 -20.53 -15.58
N HIS A 320 -11.07 -19.43 -16.17
CA HIS A 320 -11.71 -18.85 -17.34
C HIS A 320 -11.70 -19.77 -18.56
N ILE A 321 -10.56 -20.43 -18.86
CA ILE A 321 -10.47 -21.44 -19.91
C ILE A 321 -11.46 -22.58 -19.64
N CYS A 322 -11.54 -23.07 -18.40
CA CYS A 322 -12.56 -24.04 -18.00
C CYS A 322 -13.98 -23.50 -18.24
N GLY A 323 -14.24 -22.22 -17.96
CA GLY A 323 -15.53 -21.57 -18.21
C GLY A 323 -15.90 -21.46 -19.68
N LEU A 324 -14.92 -21.43 -20.59
CA LEU A 324 -15.14 -21.40 -22.04
C LEU A 324 -15.45 -22.79 -22.61
N TYR A 325 -14.78 -23.83 -22.12
CA TYR A 325 -14.81 -25.16 -22.75
C TYR A 325 -15.59 -26.23 -21.98
N LEU A 326 -15.79 -26.09 -20.66
CA LEU A 326 -16.60 -27.04 -19.89
C LEU A 326 -18.08 -26.72 -20.07
N LYS A 327 -18.78 -27.59 -20.80
CA LYS A 327 -20.19 -27.42 -21.19
C LYS A 327 -21.14 -26.97 -20.08
N PRO A 328 -21.08 -27.48 -18.83
CA PRO A 328 -21.97 -27.01 -17.76
C PRO A 328 -21.72 -25.55 -17.34
N ILE A 329 -20.46 -25.10 -17.44
CA ILE A 329 -20.06 -23.74 -17.04
C ILE A 329 -20.28 -22.78 -18.21
N SER A 330 -19.90 -23.18 -19.42
CA SER A 330 -20.08 -22.34 -20.61
C SER A 330 -21.55 -22.10 -20.91
N SER A 331 -22.43 -23.09 -20.71
CA SER A 331 -23.89 -22.90 -20.84
C SER A 331 -24.46 -21.98 -19.78
N LEU A 332 -24.00 -22.09 -18.52
CA LEU A 332 -24.40 -21.22 -17.42
C LEU A 332 -24.02 -19.75 -17.70
N LEU A 333 -22.81 -19.52 -18.21
CA LEU A 333 -22.31 -18.18 -18.52
C LEU A 333 -22.83 -17.65 -19.86
N GLY A 334 -23.26 -18.52 -20.76
CA GLY A 334 -23.63 -18.21 -22.14
C GLY A 334 -22.41 -17.90 -23.01
N PHE A 335 -21.33 -18.67 -22.83
CA PHE A 335 -20.17 -18.63 -23.71
C PHE A 335 -20.26 -19.70 -24.79
N ALA A 336 -19.73 -19.36 -25.96
CA ALA A 336 -19.39 -20.33 -27.00
C ALA A 336 -17.88 -20.62 -26.96
N PRO A 337 -17.45 -21.82 -27.37
CA PRO A 337 -16.03 -22.14 -27.43
C PRO A 337 -15.31 -21.26 -28.45
N LEU A 338 -14.16 -20.73 -28.06
CA LEU A 338 -13.28 -19.95 -28.94
C LEU A 338 -12.35 -20.90 -29.71
N GLY A 339 -12.10 -20.59 -30.98
CA GLY A 339 -11.19 -21.30 -31.87
C GLY A 339 -10.12 -20.36 -32.42
N VAL A 340 -10.27 -19.92 -33.68
CA VAL A 340 -9.31 -19.01 -34.34
C VAL A 340 -9.28 -17.62 -33.73
N GLU A 341 -10.29 -17.26 -32.93
CA GLU A 341 -10.38 -16.00 -32.20
C GLU A 341 -9.19 -15.77 -31.27
N TRP A 342 -8.55 -16.85 -30.79
CA TRP A 342 -7.33 -16.77 -29.99
C TRP A 342 -6.18 -16.04 -30.68
N ILE A 343 -6.17 -15.97 -32.02
CA ILE A 343 -5.15 -15.23 -32.77
C ILE A 343 -5.20 -13.74 -32.43
N TRP A 344 -6.36 -13.10 -32.60
CA TRP A 344 -6.48 -11.67 -32.28
C TRP A 344 -6.56 -11.42 -30.79
N ILE A 345 -7.13 -12.32 -29.98
CA ILE A 345 -7.08 -12.20 -28.51
C ILE A 345 -5.62 -12.09 -28.06
N SER A 346 -4.74 -12.97 -28.56
CA SER A 346 -3.33 -12.96 -28.19
C SER A 346 -2.63 -11.66 -28.59
N ILE A 347 -2.94 -11.12 -29.78
CA ILE A 347 -2.36 -9.86 -30.28
C ILE A 347 -2.89 -8.66 -29.49
N LEU A 348 -4.20 -8.57 -29.28
CA LEU A 348 -4.84 -7.44 -28.62
C LEU A 348 -4.50 -7.37 -27.13
N CYS A 349 -4.30 -8.52 -26.48
CA CYS A 349 -3.81 -8.60 -25.11
C CYS A 349 -2.32 -8.20 -24.96
N LEU A 350 -1.59 -7.90 -26.05
CA LEU A 350 -0.28 -7.26 -25.96
C LEU A 350 -0.38 -5.75 -25.69
N ALA A 351 -1.50 -5.09 -26.01
CA ALA A 351 -1.65 -3.66 -25.80
C ALA A 351 -1.48 -3.23 -24.32
N PRO A 352 -1.98 -4.00 -23.32
CA PRO A 352 -1.65 -3.79 -21.91
C PRO A 352 -0.16 -3.82 -21.53
N PHE A 353 0.75 -4.32 -22.38
CA PHE A 353 2.19 -4.28 -22.14
C PHE A 353 2.85 -2.98 -22.61
N LEU A 354 2.18 -2.19 -23.43
CA LEU A 354 2.72 -0.91 -23.89
C LEU A 354 2.95 0.04 -22.69
N PRO A 355 3.99 0.89 -22.73
CA PRO A 355 4.22 1.92 -21.74
C PRO A 355 3.15 3.01 -21.90
N LEU A 356 1.98 2.77 -21.31
CA LEU A 356 0.93 3.75 -21.16
C LEU A 356 1.23 4.52 -19.87
N GLY A 357 1.83 5.72 -20.01
CA GLY A 357 1.86 6.79 -19.01
C GLY A 357 2.61 6.54 -17.71
#